data_AF-A0AAW0BW84-F1
#
_entry.id   AF-A0AAW0BW84-F1
#
_cell.length_a   1.000
_cell.length_b   1.000
_cell.length_c   1.000
_cell.angle_alpha   90.00
_cell.angle_beta   90.00
_cell.angle_gamma   90.00
#
_symmetry.space_group_name_H-M   'P 1'
#
loop_
_entity.id
_entity.type
_entity.pdbx_description
1 polymer ?
#
loop_
_entity_poly.entity_id
_entity_poly.type
_entity_poly.pdbx_seq_one_letter_code
_entity_poly.pdbx_strand_id
1 'polypeptide(L)'
;MKYLESDDDDPTKRLEDILRIRADDLPESPYPDLDLLYRQILSTCPHWDDVRKVLRLLVTPSTVTPLVESEKWERRISRTPEQHDEKTSILRSTKHIAALLGFNTGKLESLLFKLHAVIEVPDDNRNTVWIHHASFTEFLLDPSRSGVYLAKELSESQYLDLVAQAFFRAIVIKSQERYQNISTPIPRSTWYFMDTRLRLDRVFDLVLAVESPSDSLLAALDRFDPFFFASLLLSSSGYTPSLVEFKRAVVWAESLDSPPMMFLDKMKTFLCSFCVASPSASASDFIHIITSVENLLYSTEPRSHKWCKFFGYGEDHPWTSYNKAPSGELYYVCVPYPGDSPGKYCVLPADQKLPPSWSVFTIRREKAEAIDRLLVSLRDCITERLVNDIENDTDDSVCHLDLAKKQDFYTLKMLVAERRQVLGLETSTCTPSLIPVCRVECLGEIDNLYRLAGEVLVDEDTNVVDEVATLVGAETTEENKAGIHVKRILVTEAKKGMDSDPLDAPNDKNTVAMYSICCLA
;
A
#
# COMPACT_ATOMS: atom_id res chain seq x y z
N MET A 1 -44.85 17.55 1.93
CA MET A 1 -44.24 18.85 1.59
C MET A 1 -43.99 19.63 2.89
N LYS A 2 -42.77 19.57 3.43
CA LYS A 2 -42.37 20.27 4.67
C LYS A 2 -42.00 21.75 4.45
N TYR A 3 -42.15 22.27 3.23
CA TYR A 3 -42.01 23.71 2.92
C TYR A 3 -43.05 24.61 3.62
N LEU A 4 -44.04 24.00 4.28
CA LEU A 4 -45.12 24.63 5.01
C LEU A 4 -44.85 24.74 6.53
N GLU A 5 -43.72 24.23 7.04
CA GLU A 5 -43.41 24.20 8.49
C GLU A 5 -42.42 25.31 8.92
N SER A 6 -42.48 26.48 8.28
CA SER A 6 -41.94 27.70 8.92
C SER A 6 -43.00 28.17 9.89
N ASP A 7 -42.78 27.99 11.20
CA ASP A 7 -43.74 28.38 12.24
C ASP A 7 -44.10 29.88 12.19
N ASP A 8 -43.33 30.68 11.45
CA ASP A 8 -43.47 32.15 11.40
C ASP A 8 -44.21 32.71 10.16
N ASP A 9 -44.50 31.91 9.12
CA ASP A 9 -45.06 32.44 7.86
C ASP A 9 -46.37 31.77 7.42
N ASP A 10 -47.33 32.56 6.93
CA ASP A 10 -48.58 32.05 6.33
C ASP A 10 -48.30 31.24 5.05
N PRO A 11 -48.58 29.93 5.04
CA PRO A 11 -48.28 29.05 3.91
C PRO A 11 -49.01 29.46 2.61
N THR A 12 -50.20 30.04 2.72
CA THR A 12 -50.98 30.49 1.55
C THR A 12 -50.33 31.70 0.92
N LYS A 13 -49.85 32.64 1.73
CA LYS A 13 -49.15 33.84 1.26
C LYS A 13 -47.82 33.48 0.58
N ARG A 14 -47.05 32.54 1.12
CA ARG A 14 -45.84 32.03 0.47
C ARG A 14 -46.12 31.36 -0.87
N LEU A 15 -47.17 30.55 -0.95
CA LEU A 15 -47.56 29.93 -2.22
C LEU A 15 -47.98 30.98 -3.24
N GLU A 16 -48.75 31.99 -2.83
CA GLU A 16 -49.10 33.13 -3.70
C GLU A 16 -47.87 33.92 -4.16
N ASP A 17 -46.91 34.18 -3.26
CA ASP A 17 -45.67 34.88 -3.59
C ASP A 17 -44.85 34.08 -4.61
N ILE A 18 -44.76 32.75 -4.45
CA ILE A 18 -44.10 31.84 -5.40
C ILE A 18 -44.81 31.86 -6.76
N LEU A 19 -46.15 31.79 -6.77
CA LEU A 19 -46.96 31.81 -8.00
C LEU A 19 -46.95 33.18 -8.70
N ARG A 20 -46.58 34.26 -8.01
CA ARG A 20 -46.50 35.62 -8.56
C ARG A 20 -45.14 35.97 -9.16
N ILE A 21 -44.10 35.15 -8.93
CA ILE A 21 -42.80 35.32 -9.61
C ILE A 21 -43.04 35.07 -11.11
N ARG A 22 -43.04 36.12 -11.91
CA ARG A 22 -43.34 36.04 -13.35
C ARG A 22 -42.29 35.22 -14.08
N ALA A 23 -42.77 34.37 -15.00
CA ALA A 23 -41.95 33.52 -15.85
C ALA A 23 -41.18 34.28 -16.96
N ASP A 24 -41.37 35.61 -17.05
CA ASP A 24 -40.90 36.43 -18.17
C ASP A 24 -39.35 36.47 -18.32
N ASP A 25 -38.60 36.08 -17.28
CA ASP A 25 -37.13 36.04 -17.27
C ASP A 25 -36.54 34.63 -17.35
N LEU A 26 -37.35 33.58 -17.53
CA LEU A 26 -36.84 32.22 -17.64
C LEU A 26 -36.42 31.91 -19.08
N PRO A 27 -35.26 31.27 -19.28
CA PRO A 27 -34.92 30.67 -20.57
C PRO A 27 -35.99 29.65 -20.97
N GLU A 28 -36.09 29.33 -22.27
CA GLU A 28 -37.02 28.33 -22.84
C GLU A 28 -36.81 26.93 -22.23
N SER A 29 -37.28 26.75 -21.00
CA SER A 29 -37.27 25.49 -20.28
C SER A 29 -38.56 24.74 -20.59
N PRO A 30 -38.51 23.41 -20.77
CA PRO A 30 -39.71 22.59 -20.87
C PRO A 30 -40.53 22.58 -19.56
N TYR A 31 -39.95 23.00 -18.44
CA TYR A 31 -40.58 22.98 -17.12
C TYR A 31 -40.37 24.31 -16.36
N PRO A 32 -40.87 25.44 -16.87
CA PRO A 32 -40.53 26.77 -16.33
C PRO A 32 -41.00 26.95 -14.87
N ASP A 33 -42.21 26.50 -14.54
CA ASP A 33 -42.75 26.60 -13.17
C ASP A 33 -41.95 25.74 -12.17
N LEU A 34 -41.50 24.57 -12.61
CA LEU A 34 -40.70 23.67 -11.79
C LEU A 34 -39.28 24.22 -11.58
N ASP A 35 -38.70 24.82 -12.62
CA ASP A 35 -37.39 25.47 -12.54
C ASP A 35 -37.43 26.70 -11.64
N LEU A 36 -38.51 27.48 -11.66
CA LEU A 36 -38.74 28.55 -10.68
C LEU A 36 -38.78 28.02 -9.25
N LEU A 37 -39.52 26.92 -9.03
CA LEU A 37 -39.58 26.28 -7.72
C LEU A 37 -38.18 25.85 -7.27
N TYR A 38 -37.42 25.17 -8.12
CA TYR A 38 -36.05 24.75 -7.79
C TYR A 38 -35.12 25.93 -7.51
N ARG A 39 -35.18 27.00 -8.31
CA ARG A 39 -34.44 28.24 -8.06
C ARG A 39 -34.81 28.87 -6.72
N GLN A 40 -36.09 28.86 -6.36
CA GLN A 40 -36.58 29.39 -5.09
C GLN A 40 -36.10 28.53 -3.91
N ILE A 41 -36.14 27.21 -4.03
CA ILE A 41 -35.60 26.27 -3.03
C ILE A 41 -34.12 26.57 -2.78
N LEU A 42 -33.34 26.67 -3.85
CA LEU A 42 -31.89 26.89 -3.77
C LEU A 42 -31.52 28.32 -3.32
N SER A 43 -32.35 29.33 -3.63
CA SER A 43 -32.13 30.71 -3.17
C SER A 43 -32.26 30.85 -1.65
N THR A 44 -33.02 29.96 -1.01
CA THR A 44 -33.14 29.93 0.47
C THR A 44 -31.93 29.32 1.18
N CYS A 45 -30.98 28.76 0.44
CA CYS A 45 -29.83 28.08 1.00
C CYS A 45 -28.67 29.08 1.24
N PRO A 46 -28.36 29.46 2.49
CA PRO A 46 -27.14 30.22 2.76
C PRO A 46 -25.91 29.35 2.46
N HIS A 47 -24.80 29.97 2.09
CA HIS A 47 -23.55 29.27 1.75
C HIS A 47 -23.69 28.34 0.55
N TRP A 48 -24.23 28.86 -0.56
CA TRP A 48 -24.42 28.14 -1.81
C TRP A 48 -23.21 27.30 -2.25
N ASP A 49 -21.97 27.78 -2.07
CA ASP A 49 -20.77 27.02 -2.45
C ASP A 49 -20.64 25.66 -1.73
N ASP A 50 -21.04 25.59 -0.46
CA ASP A 50 -20.99 24.34 0.30
C ASP A 50 -22.16 23.43 -0.05
N VAL A 51 -23.36 24.00 -0.27
CA VAL A 51 -24.52 23.26 -0.78
C VAL A 51 -24.22 22.68 -2.15
N ARG A 52 -23.59 23.47 -3.03
CA ARG A 52 -23.17 23.05 -4.36
C ARG A 52 -22.24 21.86 -4.28
N LYS A 53 -21.25 21.83 -3.37
CA LYS A 53 -20.37 20.65 -3.19
C LYS A 53 -21.14 19.38 -2.82
N VAL A 54 -22.14 19.50 -1.93
CA VAL A 54 -23.02 18.39 -1.56
C VAL A 54 -23.82 17.91 -2.76
N LEU A 55 -24.47 18.84 -3.47
CA LEU A 55 -25.25 18.52 -4.67
C LEU A 55 -24.40 17.87 -5.76
N ARG A 56 -23.17 18.37 -5.99
CA ARG A 56 -22.21 17.77 -6.92
C ARG A 56 -21.94 16.30 -6.58
N LEU A 57 -21.71 15.96 -5.30
CA LEU A 57 -21.56 14.56 -4.88
C LEU A 57 -22.82 13.72 -5.12
N LEU A 58 -24.00 14.28 -4.88
CA LEU A 58 -25.27 13.56 -5.05
C LEU A 58 -25.61 13.31 -6.51
N VAL A 59 -25.34 14.26 -7.40
CA VAL A 59 -25.58 14.11 -8.85
C VAL A 59 -24.51 13.26 -9.54
N THR A 60 -23.27 13.27 -9.05
CA THR A 60 -22.18 12.44 -9.62
C THR A 60 -22.50 10.97 -9.42
N PRO A 61 -22.72 10.17 -10.48
CA PRO A 61 -23.00 8.75 -10.37
C PRO A 61 -21.92 8.06 -9.50
N SER A 62 -22.32 7.11 -8.66
CA SER A 62 -21.34 6.35 -7.86
C SER A 62 -20.59 5.38 -8.78
N THR A 63 -19.61 5.89 -9.52
CA THR A 63 -18.80 5.11 -10.49
C THR A 63 -17.64 4.37 -9.85
N VAL A 64 -17.45 4.40 -8.51
CA VAL A 64 -16.33 3.70 -7.84
C VAL A 64 -16.48 2.17 -7.84
N THR A 65 -17.53 1.65 -8.46
CA THR A 65 -17.79 0.21 -8.61
C THR A 65 -16.61 -0.60 -9.18
N PRO A 66 -15.85 -0.16 -10.20
CA PRO A 66 -14.80 -0.99 -10.83
C PRO A 66 -13.61 -1.30 -9.92
N LEU A 67 -13.27 -0.43 -8.95
CA LEU A 67 -12.13 -0.66 -8.04
C LEU A 67 -12.45 -1.68 -6.94
N VAL A 68 -13.74 -1.86 -6.62
CA VAL A 68 -14.24 -2.85 -5.66
C VAL A 68 -14.66 -4.14 -6.38
N GLU A 69 -15.18 -4.03 -7.60
CA GLU A 69 -15.60 -5.13 -8.45
C GLU A 69 -14.45 -5.62 -9.32
N SER A 70 -13.50 -6.30 -8.66
CA SER A 70 -12.86 -7.41 -9.37
C SER A 70 -13.98 -8.29 -9.96
N GLU A 71 -13.97 -8.54 -11.28
CA GLU A 71 -14.91 -9.37 -12.08
C GLU A 71 -15.30 -10.74 -11.45
N LYS A 72 -14.65 -11.13 -10.36
CA LYS A 72 -14.89 -12.35 -9.58
C LYS A 72 -15.89 -12.16 -8.42
N TRP A 73 -16.17 -10.94 -7.95
CA TRP A 73 -17.11 -10.72 -6.84
C TRP A 73 -18.58 -10.76 -7.26
N GLU A 74 -18.90 -10.24 -8.46
CA GLU A 74 -20.24 -10.30 -9.06
C GLU A 74 -20.79 -11.74 -9.12
N ARG A 75 -19.93 -12.72 -9.41
CA ARG A 75 -20.30 -14.15 -9.49
C ARG A 75 -20.70 -14.77 -8.15
N ARG A 76 -20.34 -14.18 -7.01
CA ARG A 76 -20.72 -14.70 -5.67
C ARG A 76 -21.96 -14.03 -5.09
N ILE A 77 -22.39 -12.91 -5.64
CA ILE A 77 -23.62 -12.24 -5.23
C ILE A 77 -24.59 -12.25 -6.42
N SER A 78 -24.82 -13.43 -6.99
CA SER A 78 -26.04 -13.71 -7.77
C SER A 78 -27.28 -13.72 -6.86
N ARG A 79 -27.40 -12.70 -6.00
CA ARG A 79 -28.65 -12.36 -5.35
C ARG A 79 -29.39 -11.41 -6.30
N THR A 80 -30.70 -11.54 -6.26
CA THR A 80 -31.67 -10.91 -7.14
C THR A 80 -31.30 -9.45 -7.50
N PRO A 81 -31.55 -9.02 -8.75
CA PRO A 81 -31.28 -7.65 -9.22
C PRO A 81 -31.77 -6.54 -8.28
N GLU A 82 -32.79 -6.82 -7.46
CA GLU A 82 -33.36 -5.91 -6.46
C GLU A 82 -32.43 -5.60 -5.26
N GLN A 83 -31.34 -6.35 -5.05
CA GLN A 83 -30.37 -6.09 -3.96
C GLN A 83 -29.08 -5.38 -4.41
N HIS A 84 -28.94 -5.05 -5.70
CA HIS A 84 -27.70 -4.46 -6.22
C HIS A 84 -27.58 -2.96 -5.92
N ASP A 85 -28.70 -2.23 -5.78
CA ASP A 85 -28.69 -0.78 -5.55
C ASP A 85 -28.28 -0.34 -4.13
N GLU A 86 -28.30 -1.26 -3.16
CA GLU A 86 -28.03 -0.89 -1.76
C GLU A 86 -26.52 -0.78 -1.43
N LYS A 87 -25.64 -1.34 -2.26
CA LYS A 87 -24.19 -1.45 -1.95
C LYS A 87 -23.33 -0.28 -2.41
N THR A 88 -23.63 0.31 -3.56
CA THR A 88 -22.95 1.52 -4.08
C THR A 88 -23.36 2.79 -3.33
N SER A 89 -24.44 2.69 -2.56
CA SER A 89 -25.12 3.81 -1.93
C SER A 89 -24.39 4.44 -0.72
N ILE A 90 -23.48 3.68 -0.09
CA ILE A 90 -22.99 3.97 1.26
C ILE A 90 -22.21 5.29 1.36
N LEU A 91 -21.41 5.62 0.33
CA LEU A 91 -20.61 6.85 0.29
C LEU A 91 -21.47 8.13 0.23
N ARG A 92 -22.78 8.00 0.02
CA ARG A 92 -23.75 9.10 0.00
C ARG A 92 -24.58 9.22 1.28
N SER A 93 -24.25 8.49 2.34
CA SER A 93 -24.84 8.78 3.65
C SER A 93 -24.39 10.15 4.19
N THR A 94 -25.14 10.75 5.10
CA THR A 94 -24.76 12.05 5.69
C THR A 94 -23.39 12.00 6.36
N LYS A 95 -23.08 10.91 7.08
CA LYS A 95 -21.76 10.70 7.69
C LYS A 95 -20.63 10.69 6.66
N HIS A 96 -20.82 9.98 5.54
CA HIS A 96 -19.81 9.87 4.48
C HIS A 96 -19.68 11.16 3.67
N ILE A 97 -20.76 11.83 3.30
CA ILE A 97 -20.71 13.15 2.63
C ILE A 97 -19.96 14.16 3.50
N ALA A 98 -20.23 14.19 4.80
CA ALA A 98 -19.51 15.06 5.73
C ALA A 98 -18.01 14.75 5.73
N ALA A 99 -17.64 13.47 5.77
CA ALA A 99 -16.23 13.04 5.70
C ALA A 99 -15.53 13.43 4.39
N LEU A 100 -16.20 13.19 3.25
CA LEU A 100 -15.71 13.51 1.90
C LEU A 100 -15.43 15.00 1.76
N LEU A 101 -16.38 15.84 2.19
CA LEU A 101 -16.28 17.29 2.08
C LEU A 101 -15.52 17.96 3.23
N GLY A 102 -15.10 17.20 4.25
CA GLY A 102 -14.46 17.76 5.45
C GLY A 102 -15.40 18.65 6.28
N PHE A 103 -16.71 18.37 6.26
CA PHE A 103 -17.70 19.09 7.04
C PHE A 103 -17.89 18.45 8.41
N ASN A 104 -18.24 19.28 9.40
CA ASN A 104 -18.84 18.78 10.64
C ASN A 104 -20.26 18.27 10.34
N THR A 105 -20.68 17.18 10.98
CA THR A 105 -22.01 16.57 10.75
C THR A 105 -23.15 17.58 10.93
N GLY A 106 -23.14 18.38 12.00
CA GLY A 106 -24.16 19.42 12.22
C GLY A 106 -24.16 20.53 11.15
N LYS A 107 -23.00 20.83 10.54
CA LYS A 107 -22.95 21.75 9.39
C LYS A 107 -23.65 21.12 8.19
N LEU A 108 -23.36 19.86 7.86
CA LEU A 108 -24.02 19.17 6.75
C LEU A 108 -25.53 19.05 6.96
N GLU A 109 -25.97 18.67 8.16
CA GLU A 109 -27.39 18.59 8.50
C GLU A 109 -28.09 19.94 8.29
N SER A 110 -27.46 21.04 8.71
CA SER A 110 -28.01 22.39 8.49
C SER A 110 -28.13 22.76 7.01
N LEU A 111 -27.19 22.31 6.16
CA LEU A 111 -27.23 22.52 4.70
C LEU A 111 -28.33 21.68 4.06
N LEU A 112 -28.45 20.41 4.46
CA LEU A 112 -29.44 19.47 3.92
C LEU A 112 -30.87 19.79 4.37
N PHE A 113 -31.05 20.36 5.57
CA PHE A 113 -32.36 20.71 6.11
C PHE A 113 -33.17 21.64 5.19
N LYS A 114 -32.51 22.58 4.50
CA LYS A 114 -33.16 23.50 3.56
C LYS A 114 -33.56 22.84 2.22
N LEU A 115 -32.97 21.68 1.92
CA LEU A 115 -33.18 20.93 0.68
C LEU A 115 -34.17 19.77 0.84
N HIS A 116 -34.80 19.59 2.00
CA HIS A 116 -35.67 18.45 2.30
C HIS A 116 -36.85 18.26 1.33
N ALA A 117 -37.24 19.27 0.54
CA ALA A 117 -38.29 19.12 -0.47
C ALA A 117 -37.82 18.42 -1.75
N VAL A 118 -36.51 18.44 -2.01
CA VAL A 118 -35.90 17.89 -3.23
C VAL A 118 -34.93 16.76 -2.92
N ILE A 119 -34.54 16.60 -1.65
CA ILE A 119 -33.62 15.58 -1.17
C ILE A 119 -34.24 14.83 0.01
N GLU A 120 -34.17 13.51 -0.04
CA GLU A 120 -34.44 12.62 1.07
C GLU A 120 -33.22 12.53 1.97
N VAL A 121 -33.36 12.97 3.22
CA VAL A 121 -32.34 12.80 4.26
C VAL A 121 -32.87 11.78 5.25
N PRO A 122 -32.30 10.57 5.30
CA PRO A 122 -32.77 9.56 6.23
C PRO A 122 -32.41 9.91 7.67
N ASP A 123 -33.23 9.45 8.63
CA ASP A 123 -32.99 9.66 10.07
C ASP A 123 -31.71 8.96 10.57
N ASP A 124 -31.35 7.83 9.96
CA ASP A 124 -30.08 7.14 10.21
C ASP A 124 -28.98 7.75 9.34
N ASN A 125 -27.91 8.23 9.97
CA ASN A 125 -26.74 8.80 9.30
C ASN A 125 -25.93 7.80 8.46
N ARG A 126 -26.33 6.52 8.45
CA ARG A 126 -25.76 5.45 7.61
C ARG A 126 -26.51 5.25 6.31
N ASN A 127 -27.77 5.66 6.26
CA ASN A 127 -28.58 5.52 5.07
C ASN A 127 -28.23 6.62 4.07
N THR A 128 -28.45 6.32 2.81
CA THR A 128 -28.09 7.19 1.71
C THR A 128 -29.01 8.38 1.59
N VAL A 129 -28.41 9.53 1.30
CA VAL A 129 -29.10 10.73 0.88
C VAL A 129 -29.44 10.61 -0.61
N TRP A 130 -30.72 10.77 -0.97
CA TRP A 130 -31.20 10.63 -2.34
C TRP A 130 -31.86 11.91 -2.84
N ILE A 131 -31.73 12.20 -4.13
CA ILE A 131 -32.53 13.26 -4.77
C ILE A 131 -33.89 12.66 -5.13
N HIS A 132 -34.99 13.27 -4.66
CA HIS A 132 -36.35 12.75 -4.84
C HIS A 132 -36.82 12.74 -6.30
N HIS A 133 -36.36 13.71 -7.09
CA HIS A 133 -36.88 13.95 -8.43
C HIS A 133 -35.76 13.95 -9.46
N ALA A 134 -35.88 13.07 -10.47
CA ALA A 134 -34.94 13.05 -11.60
C ALA A 134 -34.85 14.41 -12.30
N SER A 135 -35.97 15.14 -12.39
CA SER A 135 -36.01 16.49 -12.97
C SER A 135 -35.21 17.53 -12.18
N PHE A 136 -34.95 17.32 -10.88
CA PHE A 136 -34.06 18.18 -10.10
C PHE A 136 -32.59 17.92 -10.46
N THR A 137 -32.20 16.66 -10.64
CA THR A 137 -30.87 16.30 -11.16
C THR A 137 -30.66 16.89 -12.55
N GLU A 138 -31.62 16.75 -13.46
CA GLU A 138 -31.58 17.36 -14.80
C GLU A 138 -31.44 18.89 -14.73
N PHE A 139 -32.24 19.54 -13.87
CA PHE A 139 -32.14 20.98 -13.64
C PHE A 139 -30.73 21.38 -13.19
N LEU A 140 -30.17 20.69 -12.19
CA LEU A 140 -28.85 20.98 -11.63
C LEU A 140 -27.70 20.78 -12.63
N LEU A 141 -27.87 19.90 -13.61
CA LEU A 141 -26.86 19.59 -14.63
C LEU A 141 -26.97 20.48 -15.88
N ASP A 142 -28.14 21.08 -16.14
CA ASP A 142 -28.37 21.94 -17.31
C ASP A 142 -27.99 23.40 -17.02
N PRO A 143 -26.96 23.97 -17.67
CA PRO A 143 -26.52 25.35 -17.47
C PRO A 143 -27.58 26.40 -17.84
N SER A 144 -28.41 26.11 -18.84
CA SER A 144 -29.46 27.03 -19.28
C SER A 144 -30.56 27.13 -18.23
N ARG A 145 -30.95 26.00 -17.63
CA ARG A 145 -32.02 25.93 -16.63
C ARG A 145 -31.58 26.37 -15.24
N SER A 146 -30.40 26.01 -14.79
CA SER A 146 -29.93 26.31 -13.43
C SER A 146 -29.19 27.64 -13.27
N GLY A 147 -28.53 28.14 -14.32
CA GLY A 147 -27.73 29.35 -14.26
C GLY A 147 -26.66 29.30 -13.16
N VAL A 148 -26.76 30.19 -12.17
CA VAL A 148 -25.83 30.26 -11.02
C VAL A 148 -25.88 29.01 -10.13
N TYR A 149 -26.94 28.22 -10.24
CA TYR A 149 -27.15 27.01 -9.44
C TYR A 149 -26.59 25.73 -10.08
N LEU A 150 -25.87 25.83 -11.19
CA LEU A 150 -25.29 24.70 -11.90
C LEU A 150 -24.37 23.86 -10.99
N ALA A 151 -24.68 22.59 -10.78
CA ALA A 151 -23.88 21.64 -10.02
C ALA A 151 -23.35 20.54 -10.93
N LYS A 152 -22.25 20.84 -11.65
CA LYS A 152 -21.60 19.87 -12.54
C LYS A 152 -21.16 18.63 -11.77
N GLU A 153 -21.26 17.46 -12.40
CA GLU A 153 -20.66 16.23 -11.86
C GLU A 153 -19.17 16.42 -11.54
N LEU A 154 -18.70 15.66 -10.56
CA LEU A 154 -17.28 15.50 -10.31
C LEU A 154 -16.72 14.59 -11.40
N SER A 155 -15.53 14.91 -11.92
CA SER A 155 -14.81 13.91 -12.71
C SER A 155 -14.45 12.72 -11.81
N GLU A 156 -14.21 11.56 -12.40
CA GLU A 156 -13.81 10.36 -11.67
C GLU A 156 -12.58 10.63 -10.78
N SER A 157 -11.54 11.25 -11.33
CA SER A 157 -10.35 11.62 -10.54
C SER A 157 -10.67 12.59 -9.39
N GLN A 158 -11.60 13.54 -9.55
CA GLN A 158 -12.01 14.45 -8.46
C GLN A 158 -12.76 13.70 -7.35
N TYR A 159 -13.63 12.76 -7.74
CA TYR A 159 -14.35 11.94 -6.77
C TYR A 159 -13.39 11.03 -6.00
N LEU A 160 -12.49 10.33 -6.70
CA LEU A 160 -11.46 9.48 -6.09
C LEU A 160 -10.54 10.27 -5.17
N ASP A 161 -10.14 11.48 -5.56
CA ASP A 161 -9.37 12.38 -4.71
C ASP A 161 -10.10 12.68 -3.39
N LEU A 162 -11.41 13.01 -3.43
CA LEU A 162 -12.21 13.22 -2.21
C LEU A 162 -12.33 11.96 -1.33
N VAL A 163 -12.50 10.79 -1.95
CA VAL A 163 -12.59 9.51 -1.23
C VAL A 163 -11.26 9.20 -0.54
N ALA A 164 -10.14 9.31 -1.28
CA ALA A 164 -8.80 9.11 -0.73
C ALA A 164 -8.54 10.11 0.42
N GLN A 165 -8.82 11.40 0.22
CA GLN A 165 -8.69 12.41 1.27
C GLN A 165 -9.44 12.04 2.55
N ALA A 166 -10.73 11.70 2.44
CA ALA A 166 -11.55 11.34 3.59
C ALA A 166 -10.97 10.14 4.34
N PHE A 167 -10.51 9.15 3.60
CA PHE A 167 -9.89 7.95 4.15
C PHE A 167 -8.59 8.27 4.90
N PHE A 168 -7.65 8.98 4.27
CA PHE A 168 -6.38 9.33 4.92
C PHE A 168 -6.58 10.26 6.12
N ARG A 169 -7.50 11.24 6.05
CA ARG A 169 -7.85 12.07 7.22
C ARG A 169 -8.34 11.21 8.39
N ALA A 170 -9.18 10.22 8.12
CA ALA A 170 -9.65 9.31 9.15
C ALA A 170 -8.52 8.49 9.77
N ILE A 171 -7.60 7.96 8.95
CA ILE A 171 -6.41 7.26 9.45
C ILE A 171 -5.58 8.17 10.33
N VAL A 172 -5.30 9.40 9.89
CA VAL A 172 -4.45 10.35 10.61
C VAL A 172 -5.03 10.71 11.97
N ILE A 173 -6.33 10.94 12.06
CA ILE A 173 -6.98 11.22 13.35
C ILE A 173 -6.79 10.02 14.29
N LYS A 174 -6.92 8.80 13.78
CA LYS A 174 -6.81 7.57 14.58
C LYS A 174 -5.37 7.19 14.94
N SER A 175 -4.39 7.51 14.10
CA SER A 175 -2.99 7.27 14.44
C SER A 175 -2.56 8.14 15.61
N GLN A 176 -2.98 9.41 15.64
CA GLN A 176 -2.68 10.35 16.73
C GLN A 176 -3.27 9.88 18.07
N GLU A 177 -4.50 9.39 18.08
CA GLU A 177 -5.15 8.81 19.27
C GLU A 177 -4.37 7.59 19.80
N ARG A 178 -3.86 6.72 18.90
CA ARG A 178 -3.17 5.48 19.30
C ARG A 178 -1.79 5.72 19.90
N TYR A 179 -0.99 6.64 19.37
CA TYR A 179 0.34 6.89 19.94
C TYR A 179 0.29 7.36 21.39
N GLN A 180 -0.82 7.96 21.82
CA GLN A 180 -1.03 8.32 23.21
C GLN A 180 -1.35 7.11 24.09
N ASN A 181 -1.90 6.02 23.53
CA ASN A 181 -2.40 4.86 24.26
C ASN A 181 -2.11 3.54 23.52
N ILE A 182 -0.83 3.22 23.29
CA ILE A 182 -0.41 2.01 22.56
C ILE A 182 -0.99 0.72 23.19
N SER A 183 -1.26 0.75 24.51
CA SER A 183 -1.83 -0.39 25.26
C SER A 183 -3.34 -0.54 25.13
N THR A 184 -4.08 0.46 24.64
CA THR A 184 -5.54 0.35 24.50
C THR A 184 -5.90 -0.31 23.18
N PRO A 185 -6.71 -1.38 23.19
CA PRO A 185 -7.28 -1.96 21.97
C PRO A 185 -7.98 -0.88 21.15
N ILE A 186 -7.83 -0.90 19.83
CA ILE A 186 -8.60 -0.02 18.95
C ILE A 186 -10.08 -0.42 19.09
N PRO A 187 -10.96 0.45 19.62
CA PRO A 187 -12.37 0.11 19.78
C PRO A 187 -12.97 -0.33 18.45
N ARG A 188 -13.80 -1.39 18.42
CA ARG A 188 -14.53 -1.83 17.22
C ARG A 188 -15.28 -0.67 16.55
N SER A 189 -15.77 0.30 17.33
CA SER A 189 -16.41 1.54 16.85
C SER A 189 -15.53 2.36 15.89
N THR A 190 -14.22 2.38 16.09
CA THR A 190 -13.23 3.05 15.22
C THR A 190 -13.28 2.51 13.79
N TRP A 191 -13.57 1.23 13.64
CA TRP A 191 -13.66 0.54 12.37
C TRP A 191 -14.94 0.89 11.60
N TYR A 192 -15.99 1.38 12.25
CA TYR A 192 -17.24 1.74 11.56
C TYR A 192 -17.14 3.04 10.75
N PHE A 193 -16.07 3.82 10.91
CA PHE A 193 -15.79 4.91 9.97
C PHE A 193 -15.11 4.38 8.70
N MET A 194 -14.24 3.38 8.87
CA MET A 194 -13.67 2.59 7.78
C MET A 194 -14.52 1.36 7.57
N ASP A 195 -15.84 1.57 7.34
CA ASP A 195 -16.80 0.49 7.16
C ASP A 195 -16.16 -0.59 6.29
N THR A 196 -16.21 -1.82 6.78
CA THR A 196 -15.58 -3.06 6.26
C THR A 196 -15.68 -3.28 4.74
N ARG A 197 -16.49 -2.47 4.07
CA ARG A 197 -16.75 -2.47 2.63
C ARG A 197 -15.72 -1.67 1.84
N LEU A 198 -15.13 -0.60 2.39
CA LEU A 198 -13.89 -0.04 1.85
C LEU A 198 -12.76 -0.94 2.33
N ARG A 199 -12.44 -1.92 1.50
CA ARG A 199 -11.30 -2.81 1.66
C ARG A 199 -10.05 -1.99 1.95
N LEU A 200 -9.60 -1.97 3.21
CA LEU A 200 -8.42 -1.21 3.63
C LEU A 200 -7.21 -1.55 2.75
N ASP A 201 -7.11 -2.79 2.30
CA ASP A 201 -6.07 -3.28 1.40
C ASP A 201 -6.12 -2.66 -0.02
N ARG A 202 -7.18 -1.93 -0.36
CA ARG A 202 -7.42 -1.24 -1.64
C ARG A 202 -7.29 0.27 -1.56
N VAL A 203 -6.96 0.86 -0.40
CA VAL A 203 -6.86 2.33 -0.32
C VAL A 203 -5.86 2.89 -1.34
N PHE A 204 -4.73 2.23 -1.51
CA PHE A 204 -3.71 2.73 -2.41
C PHE A 204 -4.15 2.62 -3.87
N ASP A 205 -5.01 1.67 -4.23
CA ASP A 205 -5.62 1.66 -5.58
C ASP A 205 -6.43 2.94 -5.83
N LEU A 206 -7.11 3.49 -4.81
CA LEU A 206 -7.80 4.79 -4.94
C LEU A 206 -6.81 5.92 -5.22
N VAL A 207 -5.69 5.97 -4.49
CA VAL A 207 -4.66 7.00 -4.66
C VAL A 207 -4.01 6.91 -6.03
N LEU A 208 -3.67 5.69 -6.44
CA LEU A 208 -3.03 5.41 -7.73
C LEU A 208 -3.92 5.75 -8.93
N ALA A 209 -5.24 5.79 -8.72
CA ALA A 209 -6.22 6.20 -9.73
C ALA A 209 -6.50 7.71 -9.75
N VAL A 210 -5.88 8.50 -8.86
CA VAL A 210 -5.97 9.97 -8.90
C VAL A 210 -4.94 10.52 -9.89
N GLU A 211 -5.43 11.10 -11.00
CA GLU A 211 -4.59 11.69 -12.05
C GLU A 211 -3.94 13.01 -11.60
N SER A 212 -4.65 13.80 -10.80
CA SER A 212 -4.20 15.11 -10.33
C SER A 212 -4.59 15.29 -8.86
N PRO A 213 -3.72 14.89 -7.92
CA PRO A 213 -4.03 14.95 -6.50
C PRO A 213 -4.16 16.39 -6.03
N SER A 214 -5.18 16.67 -5.20
CA SER A 214 -5.35 17.99 -4.61
C SER A 214 -4.33 18.24 -3.50
N ASP A 215 -4.05 19.52 -3.19
CA ASP A 215 -3.21 19.91 -2.06
C ASP A 215 -3.69 19.31 -0.73
N SER A 216 -5.02 19.12 -0.60
CA SER A 216 -5.61 18.49 0.58
C SER A 216 -5.30 16.99 0.67
N LEU A 217 -5.24 16.28 -0.46
CA LEU A 217 -4.80 14.88 -0.50
C LEU A 217 -3.32 14.77 -0.17
N LEU A 218 -2.48 15.61 -0.79
CA LEU A 218 -1.03 15.63 -0.53
C LEU A 218 -0.73 15.92 0.95
N ALA A 219 -1.40 16.91 1.54
CA ALA A 219 -1.28 17.20 2.97
C ALA A 219 -1.76 16.05 3.88
N ALA A 220 -2.80 15.32 3.46
CA ALA A 220 -3.27 14.14 4.19
C ALA A 220 -2.25 12.99 4.11
N LEU A 221 -1.63 12.79 2.95
CA LEU A 221 -0.56 11.81 2.73
C LEU A 221 0.68 12.14 3.57
N ASP A 222 1.12 13.39 3.64
CA ASP A 222 2.29 13.77 4.47
C ASP A 222 2.07 13.46 5.97
N ARG A 223 0.82 13.54 6.41
CA ARG A 223 0.42 13.20 7.78
C ARG A 223 0.18 11.70 7.98
N PHE A 224 0.07 10.92 6.91
CA PHE A 224 -0.14 9.47 6.97
C PHE A 224 0.99 8.79 7.74
N ASP A 225 0.63 7.70 8.40
CA ASP A 225 1.55 6.86 9.16
C ASP A 225 1.42 5.41 8.71
N PRO A 226 2.41 4.89 7.97
CA PRO A 226 2.37 3.52 7.46
C PRO A 226 2.45 2.47 8.55
N PHE A 227 3.08 2.75 9.70
CA PHE A 227 3.20 1.82 10.82
C PHE A 227 1.84 1.63 11.51
N PHE A 228 1.15 2.73 11.77
CA PHE A 228 -0.21 2.67 12.30
C PHE A 228 -1.14 1.94 11.32
N PHE A 229 -1.07 2.25 10.03
CA PHE A 229 -1.92 1.63 9.02
C PHE A 229 -1.65 0.12 8.88
N ALA A 230 -0.38 -0.30 8.88
CA ALA A 230 -0.02 -1.72 8.91
C ALA A 230 -0.55 -2.42 10.18
N SER A 231 -0.45 -1.77 11.34
CA SER A 231 -1.02 -2.28 12.59
C SER A 231 -2.54 -2.46 12.52
N LEU A 232 -3.21 -1.51 11.86
CA LEU A 232 -4.64 -1.55 11.61
C LEU A 232 -4.96 -2.76 10.73
N LEU A 233 -4.28 -2.91 9.59
CA LEU A 233 -4.51 -4.02 8.67
C LEU A 233 -4.34 -5.40 9.32
N LEU A 234 -3.29 -5.57 10.13
CA LEU A 234 -3.08 -6.81 10.89
C LEU A 234 -4.17 -7.08 11.93
N SER A 235 -4.85 -6.03 12.40
CA SER A 235 -5.92 -6.14 13.39
C SER A 235 -7.32 -6.32 12.78
N SER A 236 -7.58 -5.79 11.57
CA SER A 236 -8.93 -5.82 10.96
C SER A 236 -9.29 -7.16 10.37
N SER A 237 -8.38 -7.72 9.57
CA SER A 237 -8.86 -8.35 8.34
C SER A 237 -8.43 -9.79 8.19
N GLY A 238 -7.50 -10.31 9.01
CA GLY A 238 -6.79 -11.55 8.69
C GLY A 238 -6.15 -11.54 7.29
N TYR A 239 -6.20 -10.39 6.61
CA TYR A 239 -5.71 -10.10 5.28
C TYR A 239 -4.50 -9.23 5.46
N THR A 240 -3.40 -9.70 4.91
CA THR A 240 -2.17 -8.95 4.77
C THR A 240 -2.30 -8.03 3.55
N PRO A 241 -2.19 -6.71 3.71
CA PRO A 241 -2.26 -5.73 2.61
C PRO A 241 -1.07 -5.86 1.66
N SER A 242 -1.30 -6.06 0.37
CA SER A 242 -0.19 -6.20 -0.59
C SER A 242 0.76 -5.00 -0.52
N LEU A 243 2.00 -5.23 -0.10
CA LEU A 243 3.04 -4.20 -0.09
C LEU A 243 3.46 -3.75 -1.48
N VAL A 244 3.10 -4.52 -2.51
CA VAL A 244 3.17 -4.06 -3.90
C VAL A 244 2.45 -2.71 -4.01
N GLU A 245 1.33 -2.53 -3.31
CA GLU A 245 0.60 -1.26 -3.32
C GLU A 245 1.33 -0.14 -2.59
N PHE A 246 2.03 -0.44 -1.50
CA PHE A 246 2.87 0.57 -0.83
C PHE A 246 4.03 1.01 -1.74
N LYS A 247 4.67 0.06 -2.45
CA LYS A 247 5.73 0.37 -3.42
C LYS A 247 5.20 1.15 -4.62
N ARG A 248 4.06 0.75 -5.17
CA ARG A 248 3.37 1.49 -6.24
C ARG A 248 3.01 2.90 -5.80
N ALA A 249 2.51 3.07 -4.57
CA ALA A 249 2.19 4.38 -4.01
C ALA A 249 3.42 5.27 -3.82
N VAL A 250 4.58 4.70 -3.44
CA VAL A 250 5.85 5.44 -3.41
C VAL A 250 6.26 5.90 -4.81
N VAL A 251 6.25 5.01 -5.81
CA VAL A 251 6.60 5.35 -7.19
C VAL A 251 5.65 6.40 -7.76
N TRP A 252 4.35 6.26 -7.51
CA TRP A 252 3.34 7.26 -7.90
C TRP A 252 3.62 8.60 -7.24
N ALA A 253 3.86 8.64 -5.93
CA ALA A 253 4.13 9.88 -5.21
C ALA A 253 5.43 10.56 -5.68
N GLU A 254 6.46 9.80 -6.04
CA GLU A 254 7.71 10.30 -6.63
C GLU A 254 7.52 10.89 -8.04
N SER A 255 6.49 10.44 -8.77
CA SER A 255 6.19 10.91 -10.13
C SER A 255 5.41 12.22 -10.19
N LEU A 256 4.92 12.72 -9.04
CA LEU A 256 4.16 13.96 -8.97
C LEU A 256 5.07 15.19 -9.11
N ASP A 257 4.54 16.26 -9.71
CA ASP A 257 5.25 17.55 -9.81
C ASP A 257 5.59 18.15 -8.44
N SER A 258 4.79 17.85 -7.42
CA SER A 258 4.98 18.28 -6.03
C SER A 258 4.82 17.08 -5.09
N PRO A 259 5.89 16.28 -4.89
CA PRO A 259 5.80 15.05 -4.13
C PRO A 259 5.57 15.32 -2.63
N PRO A 260 4.73 14.51 -1.94
CA PRO A 260 4.55 14.57 -0.50
C PRO A 260 5.78 13.98 0.20
N MET A 261 6.78 14.83 0.49
CA MET A 261 8.11 14.39 0.95
C MET A 261 8.06 13.64 2.28
N MET A 262 7.20 14.05 3.21
CA MET A 262 7.09 13.36 4.51
C MET A 262 6.46 11.98 4.35
N PHE A 263 5.50 11.84 3.43
CA PHE A 263 4.95 10.54 3.06
C PHE A 263 6.04 9.63 2.50
N LEU A 264 6.82 10.12 1.54
CA LEU A 264 7.90 9.35 0.90
C LEU A 264 8.94 8.86 1.91
N ASP A 265 9.40 9.74 2.79
CA ASP A 265 10.41 9.39 3.80
C ASP A 265 9.89 8.32 4.78
N LYS A 266 8.66 8.48 5.28
CA LYS A 266 8.03 7.49 6.17
C LYS A 266 7.82 6.15 5.47
N MET A 267 7.32 6.17 4.24
CA MET A 267 7.08 4.96 3.46
C MET A 267 8.38 4.23 3.13
N LYS A 268 9.43 4.94 2.71
CA LYS A 268 10.77 4.36 2.48
C LYS A 268 11.33 3.76 3.76
N THR A 269 11.23 4.48 4.88
CA THR A 269 11.67 3.99 6.20
C THR A 269 10.92 2.71 6.58
N PHE A 270 9.58 2.71 6.44
CA PHE A 270 8.73 1.56 6.68
C PHE A 270 9.09 0.36 5.78
N LEU A 271 9.32 0.59 4.49
CA LEU A 271 9.69 -0.46 3.52
C LEU A 271 11.09 -1.03 3.79
N CYS A 272 11.99 -0.24 4.40
CA CYS A 272 13.33 -0.67 4.79
C CYS A 272 13.30 -1.53 6.07
N SER A 273 12.63 -1.06 7.13
CA SER A 273 12.58 -1.82 8.38
C SER A 273 11.49 -1.34 9.33
N PHE A 274 10.95 -2.27 10.12
CA PHE A 274 10.02 -1.99 11.21
C PHE A 274 10.02 -3.15 12.20
N CYS A 275 9.37 -2.99 13.35
CA CYS A 275 9.13 -4.07 14.28
C CYS A 275 7.64 -4.40 14.41
N VAL A 276 7.35 -5.70 14.56
CA VAL A 276 6.05 -6.22 14.98
C VAL A 276 6.17 -6.54 16.45
N ALA A 277 5.25 -6.03 17.26
CA ALA A 277 5.29 -6.16 18.69
C ALA A 277 3.94 -6.57 19.28
N SER A 278 3.98 -7.36 20.35
CA SER A 278 2.78 -7.79 21.08
C SER A 278 3.02 -7.83 22.59
N PRO A 279 2.07 -7.35 23.42
CA PRO A 279 2.18 -7.39 24.87
C PRO A 279 2.02 -8.80 25.48
N SER A 280 1.38 -9.74 24.77
CA SER A 280 1.02 -11.05 25.33
C SER A 280 0.65 -12.08 24.26
N ALA A 281 1.41 -12.15 23.16
CA ALA A 281 1.13 -13.14 22.12
C ALA A 281 1.55 -14.53 22.58
N SER A 282 0.72 -15.54 22.26
CA SER A 282 1.20 -16.90 22.19
C SER A 282 2.31 -16.96 21.13
N ALA A 283 3.33 -17.80 21.34
CA ALA A 283 4.41 -17.95 20.36
C ALA A 283 3.84 -18.28 18.97
N SER A 284 2.82 -19.14 18.89
CA SER A 284 2.13 -19.48 17.64
C SER A 284 1.54 -18.23 16.95
N ASP A 285 0.66 -17.48 17.62
CA ASP A 285 -0.01 -16.35 16.94
C ASP A 285 1.01 -15.30 16.46
N PHE A 286 2.09 -15.09 17.24
CA PHE A 286 3.16 -14.17 16.88
C PHE A 286 3.91 -14.64 15.63
N ILE A 287 4.23 -15.94 15.53
CA ILE A 287 4.85 -16.56 14.35
C ILE A 287 4.01 -16.31 13.12
N HIS A 288 2.71 -16.64 13.20
CA HIS A 288 1.83 -16.50 12.04
C HIS A 288 1.78 -15.06 11.54
N ILE A 289 1.70 -14.08 12.45
CA ILE A 289 1.69 -12.67 12.09
C ILE A 289 3.02 -12.24 11.47
N ILE A 290 4.16 -12.54 12.11
CA ILE A 290 5.49 -12.19 11.58
C ILE A 290 5.65 -12.78 10.18
N THR A 291 5.37 -14.06 10.04
CA THR A 291 5.48 -14.80 8.79
C THR A 291 4.59 -14.19 7.69
N SER A 292 3.35 -13.87 8.05
CA SER A 292 2.39 -13.25 7.14
C SER A 292 2.86 -11.87 6.69
N VAL A 293 3.38 -11.07 7.64
CA VAL A 293 3.94 -9.75 7.36
C VAL A 293 5.20 -9.86 6.51
N GLU A 294 6.18 -10.70 6.84
CA GLU A 294 7.41 -10.84 6.06
C GLU A 294 7.16 -11.31 4.63
N ASN A 295 6.32 -12.34 4.48
CA ASN A 295 5.91 -12.83 3.17
C ASN A 295 5.22 -11.72 2.35
N LEU A 296 4.44 -10.87 3.01
CA LEU A 296 3.77 -9.74 2.36
C LEU A 296 4.75 -8.69 1.84
N LEU A 297 5.76 -8.35 2.63
CA LEU A 297 6.65 -7.23 2.34
C LEU A 297 7.56 -7.49 1.15
N TYR A 298 8.02 -8.73 1.03
CA TYR A 298 9.12 -9.06 0.15
C TYR A 298 8.78 -10.13 -0.86
N SER A 299 7.65 -10.84 -0.72
CA SER A 299 7.29 -11.77 -1.76
C SER A 299 6.71 -11.10 -2.99
N THR A 300 7.37 -11.35 -4.11
CA THR A 300 6.88 -11.01 -5.45
C THR A 300 5.63 -11.82 -5.82
N GLU A 301 5.40 -12.94 -5.13
CA GLU A 301 4.25 -13.81 -5.31
C GLU A 301 3.55 -14.17 -3.99
N PRO A 302 2.23 -14.38 -4.02
CA PRO A 302 1.47 -14.80 -2.85
C PRO A 302 1.85 -16.22 -2.34
N ARG A 303 2.84 -16.36 -1.43
CA ARG A 303 3.40 -17.66 -0.99
C ARG A 303 3.17 -18.06 0.48
N SER A 304 2.15 -17.51 1.14
CA SER A 304 1.99 -17.60 2.61
C SER A 304 1.89 -19.02 3.20
N HIS A 305 1.31 -19.98 2.48
CA HIS A 305 1.16 -21.37 2.96
C HIS A 305 2.50 -22.07 3.18
N LYS A 306 3.45 -21.85 2.28
CA LYS A 306 4.79 -22.44 2.32
C LYS A 306 5.58 -21.95 3.52
N TRP A 307 5.43 -20.67 3.79
CA TRP A 307 6.03 -19.97 4.91
C TRP A 307 5.53 -20.45 6.26
N CYS A 308 4.22 -20.72 6.41
CA CYS A 308 3.68 -21.26 7.65
C CYS A 308 4.28 -22.65 7.97
N LYS A 309 4.46 -23.51 6.94
CA LYS A 309 5.10 -24.83 7.11
C LYS A 309 6.53 -24.73 7.66
N PHE A 310 7.36 -23.79 7.18
CA PHE A 310 8.75 -23.60 7.66
C PHE A 310 8.87 -23.31 9.16
N PHE A 311 7.83 -22.78 9.79
CA PHE A 311 7.84 -22.44 11.21
C PHE A 311 7.02 -23.40 12.07
N GLY A 312 6.73 -24.60 11.56
CA GLY A 312 6.13 -25.68 12.34
C GLY A 312 4.61 -25.60 12.49
N TYR A 313 3.92 -24.87 11.62
CA TYR A 313 2.45 -25.00 11.53
C TYR A 313 2.11 -26.31 10.81
N GLY A 314 1.68 -27.32 11.57
CA GLY A 314 1.19 -28.59 11.04
C GLY A 314 -0.02 -28.41 10.12
N GLU A 315 -0.16 -29.32 9.14
CA GLU A 315 -1.25 -29.29 8.16
C GLU A 315 -2.65 -29.34 8.80
N ASP A 316 -2.76 -29.90 9.99
CA ASP A 316 -4.00 -30.07 10.76
C ASP A 316 -4.46 -28.81 11.51
N HIS A 317 -3.74 -27.69 11.39
CA HIS A 317 -4.19 -26.48 12.05
C HIS A 317 -5.46 -25.95 11.35
N PRO A 318 -6.58 -25.68 12.07
CA PRO A 318 -7.82 -25.14 11.48
C PRO A 318 -7.70 -23.84 10.66
N TRP A 319 -6.50 -23.24 10.56
CA TRP A 319 -6.19 -22.05 9.79
C TRP A 319 -5.85 -22.30 8.31
N THR A 320 -5.55 -23.55 7.90
CA THR A 320 -4.96 -23.87 6.59
C THR A 320 -5.94 -24.43 5.55
N SER A 321 -7.25 -24.49 5.83
CA SER A 321 -8.21 -25.03 4.86
C SER A 321 -8.40 -24.08 3.68
N TYR A 322 -7.63 -24.27 2.60
CA TYR A 322 -7.80 -23.56 1.33
C TYR A 322 -9.00 -24.12 0.57
N ASN A 323 -10.00 -23.27 0.31
CA ASN A 323 -11.01 -23.59 -0.70
C ASN A 323 -10.44 -23.27 -2.08
N LYS A 324 -10.12 -24.29 -2.89
CA LYS A 324 -9.92 -24.12 -4.33
C LYS A 324 -11.23 -23.59 -4.92
N ALA A 325 -11.19 -22.46 -5.63
CA ALA A 325 -12.33 -22.12 -6.47
C ALA A 325 -12.45 -23.15 -7.60
N PRO A 326 -13.63 -23.29 -8.21
CA PRO A 326 -13.82 -24.14 -9.39
C PRO A 326 -12.84 -23.84 -10.54
N SER A 327 -12.23 -22.65 -10.56
CA SER A 327 -11.23 -22.23 -11.55
C SER A 327 -9.80 -22.74 -11.29
N GLY A 328 -9.52 -23.48 -10.21
CA GLY A 328 -8.20 -24.06 -9.95
C GLY A 328 -7.17 -23.14 -9.30
N GLU A 329 -7.48 -21.85 -9.12
CA GLU A 329 -6.61 -20.90 -8.43
C GLU A 329 -6.75 -20.98 -6.89
N LEU A 330 -5.61 -20.90 -6.19
CA LEU A 330 -5.51 -20.80 -4.74
C LEU A 330 -5.95 -19.39 -4.30
N TYR A 331 -6.94 -19.31 -3.41
CA TYR A 331 -7.33 -18.06 -2.79
C TYR A 331 -6.88 -18.02 -1.33
N TYR A 332 -6.50 -16.83 -0.86
CA TYR A 332 -6.35 -16.56 0.56
C TYR A 332 -7.69 -16.69 1.27
N VAL A 333 -7.78 -17.66 2.19
CA VAL A 333 -8.92 -17.76 3.09
C VAL A 333 -8.74 -16.72 4.19
N CYS A 334 -9.71 -15.81 4.25
CA CYS A 334 -9.94 -14.95 5.41
C CYS A 334 -10.26 -15.87 6.57
N VAL A 335 -9.32 -16.08 7.48
CA VAL A 335 -9.59 -16.97 8.60
C VAL A 335 -10.24 -16.17 9.72
N PRO A 336 -11.42 -16.57 10.20
CA PRO A 336 -12.07 -15.90 11.32
C PRO A 336 -11.21 -16.06 12.57
N TYR A 337 -10.60 -14.97 13.03
CA TYR A 337 -9.90 -14.91 14.32
C TYR A 337 -10.86 -15.39 15.43
N PRO A 338 -10.57 -16.49 16.16
CA PRO A 338 -11.46 -17.03 17.17
C PRO A 338 -11.03 -16.43 18.50
N GLY A 339 -11.41 -15.18 18.71
CA GLY A 339 -11.11 -14.49 19.96
C GLY A 339 -11.30 -13.00 19.81
N ASP A 340 -12.27 -12.47 20.55
CA ASP A 340 -12.66 -11.06 20.65
C ASP A 340 -11.59 -10.12 21.23
N SER A 341 -10.31 -10.31 20.89
CA SER A 341 -9.23 -9.41 21.31
C SER A 341 -8.60 -8.70 20.12
N PRO A 342 -9.35 -7.80 19.42
CA PRO A 342 -8.72 -6.88 18.48
C PRO A 342 -7.62 -6.08 19.19
N GLY A 343 -6.49 -5.85 18.52
CA GLY A 343 -5.39 -5.02 19.05
C GLY A 343 -4.20 -5.76 19.69
N LYS A 344 -4.01 -7.05 19.43
CA LYS A 344 -2.85 -7.80 19.95
C LYS A 344 -1.50 -7.41 19.33
N TYR A 345 -1.49 -6.77 18.17
CA TYR A 345 -0.26 -6.48 17.43
C TYR A 345 -0.11 -5.01 17.09
N CYS A 346 1.12 -4.52 17.21
CA CYS A 346 1.54 -3.22 16.77
C CYS A 346 2.68 -3.37 15.76
N VAL A 347 2.62 -2.59 14.71
CA VAL A 347 3.72 -2.36 13.77
C VAL A 347 4.27 -0.98 14.09
N LEU A 348 5.57 -0.89 14.30
CA LEU A 348 6.24 0.29 14.85
C LEU A 348 7.60 0.50 14.16
N PRO A 349 8.17 1.72 14.22
CA PRO A 349 9.55 1.95 13.78
C PRO A 349 10.53 0.98 14.43
N ALA A 350 11.54 0.52 13.68
CA ALA A 350 12.47 -0.50 14.15
C ALA A 350 13.30 -0.08 15.37
N ASP A 351 13.47 1.22 15.58
CA ASP A 351 14.20 1.86 16.69
C ASP A 351 13.30 2.22 17.89
N GLN A 352 12.00 1.93 17.82
CA GLN A 352 11.06 2.23 18.89
C GLN A 352 11.38 1.43 20.15
N LYS A 353 11.62 2.14 21.27
CA LYS A 353 11.77 1.51 22.59
C LYS A 353 10.42 0.99 23.08
N LEU A 354 10.37 -0.30 23.40
CA LEU A 354 9.16 -0.98 23.88
C LEU A 354 9.37 -1.56 25.28
N PRO A 355 8.28 -1.79 26.05
CA PRO A 355 8.41 -2.40 27.36
C PRO A 355 9.10 -3.77 27.28
N PRO A 356 9.99 -4.12 28.22
CA PRO A 356 10.73 -5.38 28.19
C PRO A 356 9.86 -6.64 28.21
N SER A 357 8.60 -6.52 28.63
CA SER A 357 7.63 -7.61 28.66
C SER A 357 7.00 -7.92 27.30
N TRP A 358 7.23 -7.09 26.28
CA TRP A 358 6.65 -7.28 24.96
C TRP A 358 7.51 -8.24 24.14
N SER A 359 6.85 -9.13 23.40
CA SER A 359 7.49 -9.87 22.31
C SER A 359 7.67 -8.91 21.15
N VAL A 360 8.91 -8.72 20.71
CA VAL A 360 9.26 -7.80 19.63
C VAL A 360 10.05 -8.56 18.58
N PHE A 361 9.66 -8.40 17.32
CA PHE A 361 10.36 -8.97 16.18
C PHE A 361 10.64 -7.88 15.15
N THR A 362 11.91 -7.66 14.82
CA THR A 362 12.31 -6.65 13.84
C THR A 362 12.42 -7.27 12.46
N ILE A 363 11.62 -6.75 11.52
CA ILE A 363 11.67 -7.12 10.12
C ILE A 363 12.57 -6.12 9.39
N ARG A 364 13.52 -6.65 8.61
CA ARG A 364 14.46 -5.87 7.80
C ARG A 364 14.38 -6.30 6.34
N ARG A 365 14.46 -5.33 5.45
CA ARG A 365 14.39 -5.50 4.01
C ARG A 365 15.44 -6.47 3.47
N GLU A 366 16.68 -6.31 3.88
CA GLU A 366 17.78 -7.11 3.33
C GLU A 366 17.61 -8.60 3.65
N LYS A 367 17.19 -8.91 4.88
CA LYS A 367 16.94 -10.29 5.34
C LYS A 367 15.81 -10.93 4.57
N ALA A 368 14.72 -10.20 4.37
CA ALA A 368 13.53 -10.79 3.80
C ALA A 368 13.53 -10.78 2.25
N GLU A 369 14.23 -9.85 1.60
CA GLU A 369 14.58 -9.97 0.18
C GLU A 369 15.51 -11.17 -0.09
N ALA A 370 16.45 -11.47 0.81
CA ALA A 370 17.28 -12.67 0.70
C ALA A 370 16.44 -13.94 0.73
N ILE A 371 15.42 -13.98 1.60
CA ILE A 371 14.50 -15.11 1.66
C ILE A 371 13.63 -15.18 0.41
N ASP A 372 13.06 -14.06 -0.06
CA ASP A 372 12.24 -14.10 -1.28
C ASP A 372 13.03 -14.57 -2.49
N ARG A 373 14.26 -14.08 -2.69
CA ARG A 373 15.14 -14.56 -3.79
C ARG A 373 15.33 -16.08 -3.73
N LEU A 374 15.61 -16.61 -2.54
CA LEU A 374 15.78 -18.03 -2.34
C LEU A 374 14.48 -18.78 -2.63
N LEU A 375 13.33 -18.28 -2.16
CA LEU A 375 12.04 -18.91 -2.41
C LEU A 375 11.68 -18.88 -3.89
N VAL A 376 11.86 -17.76 -4.60
CA VAL A 376 11.62 -17.65 -6.05
C VAL A 376 12.42 -18.70 -6.82
N SER A 377 13.66 -18.97 -6.38
CA SER A 377 14.53 -19.99 -6.98
C SER A 377 14.05 -21.42 -6.72
N LEU A 378 13.27 -21.64 -5.65
CA LEU A 378 12.74 -22.95 -5.28
C LEU A 378 11.36 -23.16 -5.90
N ARG A 379 11.27 -24.05 -6.89
CA ARG A 379 9.98 -24.49 -7.46
C ARG A 379 9.09 -25.15 -6.39
N ASP A 380 7.78 -25.18 -6.64
CA ASP A 380 6.73 -25.64 -5.71
C ASP A 380 6.98 -27.00 -5.04
N CYS A 381 7.68 -27.92 -5.69
CA CYS A 381 7.92 -29.28 -5.20
C CYS A 381 9.11 -29.41 -4.23
N ILE A 382 9.91 -28.36 -4.04
CA ILE A 382 11.17 -28.43 -3.26
C ILE A 382 10.96 -27.86 -1.85
N THR A 383 9.93 -27.03 -1.65
CA THR A 383 9.69 -26.35 -0.37
C THR A 383 9.60 -27.32 0.81
N GLU A 384 8.85 -28.41 0.72
CA GLU A 384 8.73 -29.38 1.82
C GLU A 384 10.04 -30.09 2.12
N ARG A 385 10.79 -30.43 1.07
CA ARG A 385 12.11 -31.06 1.25
C ARG A 385 13.12 -30.09 1.87
N LEU A 386 13.01 -28.81 1.53
CA LEU A 386 13.82 -27.76 2.13
C LEU A 386 13.50 -27.53 3.60
N VAL A 387 12.22 -27.56 3.97
CA VAL A 387 11.80 -27.52 5.38
C VAL A 387 12.47 -28.67 6.13
N ASN A 388 12.35 -29.89 5.61
CA ASN A 388 12.99 -31.08 6.20
C ASN A 388 14.51 -30.92 6.29
N ASP A 389 15.17 -30.35 5.29
CA ASP A 389 16.61 -30.11 5.32
C ASP A 389 17.02 -29.10 6.41
N ILE A 390 16.22 -28.05 6.63
CA ILE A 390 16.48 -27.10 7.71
C ILE A 390 16.21 -27.73 9.08
N GLU A 391 15.14 -28.51 9.21
CA GLU A 391 14.78 -29.18 10.47
C GLU A 391 15.81 -30.24 10.88
N ASN A 392 16.35 -30.99 9.92
CA ASN A 392 17.34 -32.06 10.14
C ASN A 392 18.79 -31.58 10.01
N ASP A 393 19.00 -30.28 9.77
CA ASP A 393 20.31 -29.69 9.46
C ASP A 393 21.05 -30.33 8.26
N THR A 394 20.32 -30.90 7.30
CA THR A 394 20.87 -31.47 6.05
C THR A 394 20.87 -30.45 4.90
N ASP A 395 21.47 -30.79 3.77
CA ASP A 395 21.33 -30.06 2.49
C ASP A 395 20.98 -31.00 1.33
N ASP A 396 20.53 -32.22 1.64
CA ASP A 396 20.35 -33.34 0.71
C ASP A 396 19.38 -33.02 -0.43
N SER A 397 18.30 -32.31 -0.13
CA SER A 397 17.28 -31.98 -1.13
C SER A 397 17.65 -30.81 -2.02
N VAL A 398 18.69 -30.05 -1.66
CA VAL A 398 19.14 -28.86 -2.38
C VAL A 398 20.57 -28.95 -2.90
N CYS A 399 21.32 -29.98 -2.52
CA CYS A 399 22.73 -30.18 -2.90
C CYS A 399 22.97 -30.29 -4.41
N HIS A 400 21.95 -30.68 -5.18
CA HIS A 400 21.97 -30.87 -6.62
C HIS A 400 21.39 -29.70 -7.41
N LEU A 401 20.78 -28.72 -6.72
CA LEU A 401 20.32 -27.51 -7.36
C LEU A 401 21.52 -26.59 -7.55
N ASP A 402 21.64 -25.98 -8.72
CA ASP A 402 22.58 -24.89 -8.98
C ASP A 402 22.07 -23.61 -8.28
N LEU A 403 21.95 -23.70 -6.95
CA LEU A 403 21.56 -22.60 -6.10
C LEU A 403 22.76 -21.69 -6.01
N ALA A 404 22.66 -20.56 -6.69
CA ALA A 404 23.66 -19.50 -6.76
C ALA A 404 23.97 -18.80 -5.42
N LYS A 405 23.85 -19.48 -4.27
CA LYS A 405 24.99 -19.80 -3.39
C LYS A 405 24.51 -20.75 -2.28
N LYS A 406 25.30 -21.79 -1.92
CA LYS A 406 25.21 -22.46 -0.60
C LYS A 406 25.10 -21.45 0.57
N GLN A 407 25.67 -20.26 0.38
CA GLN A 407 25.54 -19.12 1.27
C GLN A 407 24.09 -18.67 1.51
N ASP A 408 23.22 -18.69 0.51
CA ASP A 408 21.81 -18.28 0.66
C ASP A 408 21.04 -19.33 1.48
N PHE A 409 21.33 -20.61 1.27
CA PHE A 409 20.77 -21.69 2.09
C PHE A 409 21.28 -21.63 3.54
N TYR A 410 22.58 -21.39 3.74
CA TYR A 410 23.14 -21.15 5.06
C TYR A 410 22.51 -19.91 5.73
N THR A 411 22.33 -18.83 4.97
CA THR A 411 21.67 -17.61 5.43
C THR A 411 20.23 -17.91 5.85
N LEU A 412 19.50 -18.73 5.09
CA LEU A 412 18.17 -19.18 5.47
C LEU A 412 18.18 -20.03 6.74
N LYS A 413 19.07 -21.02 6.87
CA LYS A 413 19.23 -21.80 8.10
C LYS A 413 19.47 -20.90 9.31
N MET A 414 20.40 -19.94 9.19
CA MET A 414 20.69 -18.96 10.23
C MET A 414 19.47 -18.10 10.56
N LEU A 415 18.71 -17.65 9.55
CA LEU A 415 17.49 -16.86 9.75
C LEU A 415 16.38 -17.67 10.41
N VAL A 416 16.20 -18.94 10.04
CA VAL A 416 15.21 -19.84 10.66
C VAL A 416 15.61 -20.13 12.10
N ALA A 417 16.89 -20.42 12.38
CA ALA A 417 17.39 -20.64 13.73
C ALA A 417 17.23 -19.38 14.61
N GLU A 418 17.62 -18.20 14.11
CA GLU A 418 17.44 -16.91 14.78
C GLU A 418 15.95 -16.68 15.11
N ARG A 419 15.05 -16.93 14.15
CA ARG A 419 13.60 -16.80 14.36
C ARG A 419 13.10 -17.76 15.42
N ARG A 420 13.41 -19.05 15.32
CA ARG A 420 12.98 -20.06 16.30
C ARG A 420 13.42 -19.66 17.71
N GLN A 421 14.64 -19.16 17.86
CA GLN A 421 15.15 -18.65 19.13
C GLN A 421 14.34 -17.44 19.64
N VAL A 422 14.09 -16.43 18.81
CA VAL A 422 13.29 -15.24 19.20
C VAL A 422 11.85 -15.63 19.60
N LEU A 423 11.33 -16.67 18.98
CA LEU A 423 9.98 -17.18 19.20
C LEU A 423 9.88 -18.14 20.39
N GLY A 424 10.99 -18.45 21.07
CA GLY A 424 11.03 -19.42 22.16
C GLY A 424 10.68 -20.84 21.73
N LEU A 425 10.82 -21.15 20.44
CA LEU A 425 10.72 -22.51 19.94
C LEU A 425 12.03 -23.26 20.21
N GLU A 426 11.94 -24.55 20.48
CA GLU A 426 13.13 -25.40 20.60
C GLU A 426 13.97 -25.23 19.34
N THR A 427 15.19 -24.70 19.50
CA THR A 427 16.18 -24.71 18.43
C THR A 427 16.47 -26.18 18.16
N SER A 428 16.18 -26.66 16.95
CA SER A 428 16.82 -27.91 16.49
C SER A 428 18.32 -27.77 16.72
N THR A 429 19.02 -28.86 16.97
CA THR A 429 20.45 -28.87 17.32
C THR A 429 21.39 -28.39 16.20
N CYS A 430 20.92 -27.51 15.31
CA CYS A 430 21.68 -26.70 14.36
C CYS A 430 22.74 -25.84 15.07
N THR A 431 23.79 -26.46 15.60
CA THR A 431 25.09 -25.80 15.68
C THR A 431 25.61 -25.76 14.25
N PRO A 432 25.84 -24.58 13.64
CA PRO A 432 26.42 -24.53 12.32
C PRO A 432 27.77 -25.25 12.40
N SER A 433 27.86 -26.43 11.77
CA SER A 433 29.16 -27.06 11.53
C SER A 433 29.95 -26.04 10.72
N LEU A 434 31.00 -25.46 11.33
CA LEU A 434 31.93 -24.57 10.64
C LEU A 434 32.25 -25.18 9.29
N ILE A 435 32.02 -24.40 8.23
CA ILE A 435 32.39 -24.79 6.86
C ILE A 435 33.83 -25.32 6.95
N PRO A 436 34.11 -26.59 6.58
CA PRO A 436 35.48 -26.95 6.33
C PRO A 436 35.89 -26.06 5.17
N VAL A 437 36.77 -25.09 5.45
CA VAL A 437 37.42 -24.27 4.42
C VAL A 437 37.80 -25.26 3.32
N CYS A 438 37.19 -25.12 2.15
CA CYS A 438 37.51 -25.98 1.01
C CYS A 438 39.02 -25.93 0.85
N ARG A 439 39.69 -27.01 1.28
CA ARG A 439 41.05 -27.30 0.89
C ARG A 439 40.92 -27.56 -0.59
N VAL A 440 41.15 -26.53 -1.39
CA VAL A 440 41.31 -26.69 -2.83
C VAL A 440 42.48 -27.65 -2.96
N GLU A 441 42.19 -28.90 -3.32
CA GLU A 441 43.17 -29.85 -3.80
C GLU A 441 43.69 -29.35 -5.16
N CYS A 442 44.55 -28.35 -5.10
CA CYS A 442 45.52 -28.03 -6.15
C CYS A 442 46.90 -28.48 -5.68
N LEU A 443 47.05 -29.77 -5.35
CA LEU A 443 48.35 -30.43 -5.21
C LEU A 443 48.74 -31.13 -6.52
N GLY A 444 48.63 -30.40 -7.63
CA GLY A 444 49.07 -30.84 -8.95
C GLY A 444 50.07 -29.90 -9.65
N GLU A 445 50.20 -28.65 -9.21
CA GLU A 445 50.98 -27.65 -9.97
C GLU A 445 51.99 -26.83 -9.13
N ILE A 446 52.12 -27.10 -7.83
CA ILE A 446 53.13 -26.41 -6.97
C ILE A 446 54.52 -27.06 -7.06
N ASP A 447 54.61 -28.33 -7.48
CA ASP A 447 55.89 -29.06 -7.61
C ASP A 447 56.76 -28.57 -8.78
N ASN A 448 56.19 -27.84 -9.74
CA ASN A 448 56.94 -27.27 -10.87
C ASN A 448 57.49 -25.86 -10.60
N LEU A 449 57.01 -25.16 -9.56
CA LEU A 449 57.51 -23.83 -9.20
C LEU A 449 58.68 -23.88 -8.21
N TYR A 450 58.81 -24.96 -7.41
CA TYR A 450 59.96 -25.16 -6.53
C TYR A 450 61.17 -25.82 -7.19
N ARG A 451 61.04 -26.28 -8.44
CA ARG A 451 62.15 -26.89 -9.21
C ARG A 451 62.97 -25.90 -10.04
N LEU A 452 62.68 -24.60 -9.96
CA LEU A 452 63.31 -23.55 -10.76
C LEU A 452 64.01 -22.44 -9.96
N ALA A 453 64.01 -22.51 -8.62
CA ALA A 453 64.82 -21.63 -7.78
C ALA A 453 65.90 -22.47 -7.07
N GLY A 454 67.08 -22.49 -7.68
CA GLY A 454 68.22 -23.26 -7.23
C GLY A 454 68.78 -22.82 -5.88
N GLU A 455 69.26 -23.84 -5.17
CA GLU A 455 70.53 -23.93 -4.43
C GLU A 455 71.35 -22.63 -4.28
N VAL A 456 71.46 -22.14 -3.03
CA VAL A 456 72.74 -21.70 -2.47
C VAL A 456 72.85 -22.27 -1.05
N LEU A 457 73.98 -22.94 -0.81
CA LEU A 457 74.44 -23.61 0.41
C LEU A 457 74.93 -22.64 1.50
N VAL A 458 75.13 -23.23 2.70
CA VAL A 458 76.04 -22.86 3.83
C VAL A 458 75.45 -21.85 4.83
N ASP A 459 75.49 -21.99 6.17
CA ASP A 459 76.12 -22.94 7.11
C ASP A 459 75.35 -22.99 8.45
N GLU A 460 75.72 -23.96 9.27
CA GLU A 460 75.35 -24.22 10.66
C GLU A 460 75.93 -23.18 11.66
N ASP A 461 75.36 -23.22 12.89
CA ASP A 461 75.85 -22.64 14.16
C ASP A 461 75.79 -21.11 14.38
N THR A 462 74.78 -20.64 15.11
CA THR A 462 74.95 -20.17 16.52
C THR A 462 73.61 -19.79 17.20
N ASN A 463 73.47 -20.25 18.45
CA ASN A 463 72.54 -19.72 19.46
C ASN A 463 72.76 -18.22 19.72
N VAL A 464 71.71 -17.49 20.14
CA VAL A 464 71.63 -16.65 21.37
C VAL A 464 70.46 -15.64 21.26
N VAL A 465 69.48 -15.82 22.16
CA VAL A 465 68.83 -14.87 23.09
C VAL A 465 68.26 -13.51 22.61
N ASP A 466 66.98 -13.33 22.96
CA ASP A 466 66.19 -12.15 23.35
C ASP A 466 66.32 -10.76 22.68
N GLU A 467 65.11 -10.21 22.51
CA GLU A 467 64.69 -8.87 22.92
C GLU A 467 64.86 -7.62 22.02
N VAL A 468 63.85 -6.77 22.23
CA VAL A 468 63.78 -5.32 22.03
C VAL A 468 63.14 -4.82 20.74
N ALA A 469 61.88 -4.44 20.96
CA ALA A 469 61.13 -3.45 20.21
C ALA A 469 61.88 -2.13 19.96
N THR A 470 61.47 -1.42 18.90
CA THR A 470 61.12 0.02 18.90
C THR A 470 61.77 0.82 17.76
N LEU A 471 60.89 1.32 16.88
CA LEU A 471 60.86 2.62 16.17
C LEU A 471 62.17 3.26 15.67
N VAL A 472 62.29 3.39 14.34
CA VAL A 472 62.61 4.62 13.56
C VAL A 472 62.11 4.31 12.14
N GLY A 473 61.22 5.02 11.45
CA GLY A 473 61.02 6.46 11.34
C GLY A 473 61.71 7.01 10.09
N ALA A 474 61.18 6.82 8.88
CA ALA A 474 61.50 7.67 7.72
C ALA A 474 60.53 7.43 6.54
N GLU A 475 59.77 8.47 6.19
CA GLU A 475 59.09 8.63 4.91
C GLU A 475 60.07 9.09 3.80
N THR A 476 59.60 8.93 2.55
CA THR A 476 60.11 9.44 1.26
C THR A 476 61.32 8.66 0.72
N THR A 477 61.33 8.15 -0.52
CA THR A 477 60.99 8.79 -1.81
C THR A 477 60.51 7.83 -2.91
N GLU A 478 59.92 8.44 -3.94
CA GLU A 478 59.55 7.92 -5.26
C GLU A 478 60.55 6.96 -5.92
N GLU A 479 60.03 5.90 -6.56
CA GLU A 479 60.33 5.50 -7.96
C GLU A 479 59.73 4.10 -8.22
N ASN A 480 58.58 4.04 -8.90
CA ASN A 480 58.51 3.38 -10.21
C ASN A 480 57.09 3.42 -10.79
N LYS A 481 56.98 4.23 -11.85
CA LYS A 481 55.91 4.23 -12.84
C LYS A 481 56.07 3.03 -13.76
N ALA A 482 55.06 2.18 -13.87
CA ALA A 482 54.72 1.49 -15.11
C ALA A 482 53.28 0.95 -15.02
N GLY A 483 52.41 1.38 -15.94
CA GLY A 483 51.20 0.61 -16.27
C GLY A 483 49.84 1.31 -16.19
N ILE A 484 49.68 2.55 -16.67
CA ILE A 484 48.35 3.06 -17.10
C ILE A 484 48.46 3.73 -18.47
N HIS A 485 48.07 2.99 -19.51
CA HIS A 485 47.48 3.46 -20.76
C HIS A 485 46.61 2.29 -21.24
N VAL A 486 45.29 2.41 -21.39
CA VAL A 486 44.67 2.95 -22.60
C VAL A 486 43.19 3.32 -22.36
N LYS A 487 42.90 4.59 -22.71
CA LYS A 487 41.68 5.21 -23.28
C LYS A 487 40.35 5.18 -22.51
N ARG A 488 40.14 6.30 -21.82
CA ARG A 488 38.87 7.02 -21.72
C ARG A 488 39.02 8.32 -22.54
N ILE A 489 38.51 8.35 -23.77
CA ILE A 489 38.30 9.59 -24.56
C ILE A 489 37.04 9.38 -25.36
N LEU A 490 36.01 10.19 -25.08
CA LEU A 490 35.08 10.83 -26.02
C LEU A 490 33.84 11.32 -25.25
N VAL A 491 33.95 12.52 -24.66
CA VAL A 491 32.79 13.40 -24.41
C VAL A 491 33.27 14.83 -24.67
N THR A 492 33.19 15.28 -25.92
CA THR A 492 32.90 16.69 -26.26
C THR A 492 32.59 16.79 -27.76
N GLU A 493 31.74 17.76 -28.10
CA GLU A 493 31.29 18.16 -29.44
C GLU A 493 30.03 17.50 -30.02
N ALA A 494 28.87 18.09 -29.71
CA ALA A 494 27.89 18.48 -30.72
C ALA A 494 26.89 19.49 -30.12
N LYS A 495 27.24 20.78 -30.16
CA LYS A 495 26.31 21.88 -29.93
C LYS A 495 26.57 22.98 -30.96
N LYS A 496 25.90 22.90 -32.12
CA LYS A 496 25.57 24.05 -32.98
C LYS A 496 24.73 23.61 -34.17
N GLY A 497 23.59 24.27 -34.38
CA GLY A 497 22.81 24.19 -35.62
C GLY A 497 21.30 24.27 -35.42
N MET A 498 20.78 25.40 -34.94
CA MET A 498 19.43 25.85 -35.29
C MET A 498 19.57 26.68 -36.57
N ASP A 499 18.77 26.36 -37.59
CA ASP A 499 18.02 27.32 -38.43
C ASP A 499 17.49 26.59 -39.67
N SER A 500 16.20 26.23 -39.67
CA SER A 500 15.24 26.46 -40.76
C SER A 500 13.98 25.60 -40.57
N ASP A 501 12.85 26.25 -40.81
CA ASP A 501 11.46 25.77 -40.78
C ASP A 501 10.85 26.15 -42.15
N PRO A 502 9.64 25.73 -42.54
CA PRO A 502 9.15 24.37 -42.83
C PRO A 502 8.56 24.27 -44.26
N LEU A 503 8.18 23.08 -44.75
CA LEU A 503 7.06 22.87 -45.72
C LEU A 503 6.81 21.37 -46.04
N ASP A 504 5.52 21.01 -45.99
CA ASP A 504 4.77 19.93 -46.68
C ASP A 504 5.02 18.42 -46.46
N ALA A 505 4.14 17.83 -45.62
CA ALA A 505 3.21 16.67 -45.84
C ALA A 505 3.69 15.33 -46.48
N PRO A 506 2.91 14.21 -46.41
CA PRO A 506 1.99 13.67 -45.39
C PRO A 506 2.23 12.17 -45.03
N ASN A 507 1.44 11.65 -44.07
CA ASN A 507 0.99 10.26 -43.88
C ASN A 507 1.95 9.08 -44.20
N ASP A 508 2.31 8.28 -43.18
CA ASP A 508 1.77 6.91 -43.12
C ASP A 508 1.94 6.24 -41.74
N LYS A 509 1.02 5.32 -41.46
CA LYS A 509 0.98 4.40 -40.33
C LYS A 509 1.96 3.24 -40.54
N ASN A 510 2.45 2.69 -39.43
CA ASN A 510 3.19 1.42 -39.24
C ASN A 510 4.68 1.58 -38.93
N THR A 511 5.05 1.50 -37.66
CA THR A 511 6.26 0.76 -37.24
C THR A 511 6.12 0.29 -35.79
N VAL A 512 5.61 -0.94 -35.63
CA VAL A 512 5.84 -1.79 -34.45
C VAL A 512 6.93 -2.79 -34.84
N ALA A 513 7.90 -2.97 -33.94
CA ALA A 513 8.88 -4.05 -33.86
C ALA A 513 9.95 -4.16 -34.97
N MET A 514 11.21 -3.92 -34.59
CA MET A 514 12.31 -4.90 -34.65
C MET A 514 13.64 -4.17 -34.47
N TYR A 515 14.27 -4.33 -33.30
CA TYR A 515 15.73 -4.33 -33.22
C TYR A 515 16.16 -5.35 -32.16
N SER A 516 16.41 -6.56 -32.64
CA SER A 516 17.37 -7.52 -32.08
C SER A 516 18.60 -7.50 -32.99
N ILE A 517 19.74 -7.97 -32.45
CA ILE A 517 21.05 -8.22 -33.12
C ILE A 517 21.93 -6.95 -33.12
N CYS A 518 23.12 -6.83 -32.52
CA CYS A 518 24.25 -7.72 -32.15
C CYS A 518 25.12 -6.93 -31.11
N CYS A 519 26.07 -7.43 -30.31
CA CYS A 519 26.96 -8.58 -30.37
C CYS A 519 27.64 -8.77 -28.98
N LEU A 520 27.83 -10.05 -28.58
CA LEU A 520 28.93 -10.68 -27.85
C LEU A 520 29.99 -9.85 -27.08
N ALA A 521 30.15 -10.16 -25.79
CA ALA A 521 31.43 -10.46 -25.11
C ALA A 521 31.16 -11.21 -23.81
#